data_AF-A0A2G0YFK2-F1
#
_entry.id   AF-A0A2G0YFK2-F1
#
_cell.length_a   1.000
_cell.length_b   1.000
_cell.length_c   1.000
_cell.angle_alpha   90.00
_cell.angle_beta   90.00
_cell.angle_gamma   90.00
#
_symmetry.space_group_name_H-M   'P 1'
#
loop_
_entity.id
_entity.type
_entity.pdbx_description
1 polymer ?
#
loop_
_entity_poly.entity_id
_entity_poly.type
_entity_poly.pdbx_seq_one_letter_code
_entity_poly.pdbx_strand_id
1 'polypeptide(L)'
;MQRYHDTRSDPLPIHSPQHETDRANLDRLTEQFLGRGGKIQKIGHQMSSAPASFTINPERSPVYAHLFAPVAVDMPSVAAVPAETEESPPDTRKHAALIMADAALGNSPKWIARKHHMTEKYVRQVARDYHITFHTQR
;
A
#
# COMPACT_ATOMS: atom_id res chain seq x y z
N MET A 1 38.79 -17.09 9.98
CA MET A 1 37.50 -16.47 9.60
C MET A 1 36.40 -17.10 10.45
N GLN A 2 35.81 -16.35 11.38
CA GLN A 2 34.64 -16.85 12.12
C GLN A 2 33.38 -16.71 11.24
N ARG A 3 32.54 -17.73 11.22
CA ARG A 3 31.23 -17.67 10.53
C ARG A 3 30.28 -16.86 11.40
N TYR A 4 29.80 -15.74 10.89
CA TYR A 4 28.91 -14.81 11.60
C TYR A 4 27.44 -15.28 11.70
N HIS A 5 27.10 -16.46 11.17
CA HIS A 5 25.74 -17.02 11.24
C HIS A 5 25.77 -18.42 11.87
N ASP A 6 24.78 -18.68 12.71
CA ASP A 6 24.55 -20.00 13.30
C ASP A 6 23.74 -20.85 12.31
N THR A 7 24.37 -21.91 11.80
CA THR A 7 23.74 -22.84 10.85
C THR A 7 22.71 -23.76 11.51
N ARG A 8 22.61 -23.76 12.85
CA ARG A 8 21.60 -24.56 13.57
C ARG A 8 20.19 -24.00 13.43
N SER A 9 20.07 -22.71 13.14
CA SER A 9 18.81 -22.00 12.93
C SER A 9 18.49 -21.74 11.47
N ASP A 10 19.30 -22.26 10.54
CA ASP A 10 19.07 -22.08 9.11
C ASP A 10 17.79 -22.83 8.70
N PRO A 11 16.82 -22.19 8.03
CA PRO A 11 15.65 -22.88 7.53
C PRO A 11 16.05 -24.06 6.62
N LEU A 12 15.38 -25.18 6.81
CA LEU A 12 15.60 -26.37 5.98
C LEU A 12 15.19 -26.08 4.53
N PRO A 13 15.81 -26.77 3.56
CA PRO A 13 15.38 -26.72 2.16
C PRO A 13 13.90 -27.06 2.00
N ILE A 14 13.23 -26.42 1.04
CA ILE A 14 11.76 -26.51 0.80
C ILE A 14 11.25 -27.96 0.71
N HIS A 15 12.08 -28.88 0.22
CA HIS A 15 11.78 -30.31 0.04
C HIS A 15 12.64 -31.19 0.96
N SER A 16 12.87 -30.76 2.21
CA SER A 16 13.58 -31.60 3.17
C SER A 16 12.70 -32.78 3.63
N PRO A 17 13.27 -33.97 3.89
CA PRO A 17 12.52 -35.12 4.41
C PRO A 17 11.81 -34.84 5.74
N GLN A 18 12.37 -33.95 6.56
CA GLN A 18 11.74 -33.50 7.81
C GLN A 18 10.42 -32.77 7.54
N HIS A 19 10.38 -31.85 6.56
CA HIS A 19 9.13 -31.18 6.20
C HIS A 19 8.08 -32.14 5.64
N GLU A 20 8.49 -33.16 4.89
CA GLU A 20 7.56 -34.19 4.40
C GLU A 20 6.97 -35.01 5.55
N THR A 21 7.80 -35.37 6.53
CA THR A 21 7.37 -36.08 7.75
C THR A 21 6.39 -35.23 8.57
N ASP A 22 6.69 -33.95 8.74
CA ASP A 22 5.84 -33.01 9.47
C ASP A 22 4.49 -32.80 8.77
N ARG A 23 4.48 -32.70 7.43
CA ARG A 23 3.24 -32.63 6.64
C ARG A 23 2.36 -33.85 6.89
N ALA A 24 2.91 -35.06 6.76
CA ALA A 24 2.15 -36.29 7.00
C ALA A 24 1.61 -36.39 8.43
N ASN A 25 2.39 -35.90 9.42
CA ASN A 25 1.94 -35.84 10.81
C ASN A 25 0.77 -34.87 11.01
N LEU A 26 0.83 -33.67 10.41
CA LEU A 26 -0.24 -32.69 10.47
C LEU A 26 -1.52 -33.22 9.80
N ASP A 27 -1.40 -33.88 8.65
CA ASP A 27 -2.54 -34.46 7.95
C ASP A 27 -3.26 -35.49 8.84
N ARG A 28 -2.50 -36.41 9.45
CA ARG A 28 -3.05 -37.40 10.39
C ARG A 28 -3.75 -36.75 11.59
N LEU A 29 -3.15 -35.73 12.19
CA LEU A 29 -3.75 -35.02 13.34
C LEU A 29 -5.02 -34.27 12.94
N THR A 30 -5.02 -33.71 11.74
CA THR A 30 -6.16 -32.99 11.16
C THR A 30 -7.34 -33.94 10.95
N GLU A 31 -7.10 -35.11 10.38
CA GLU A 31 -8.12 -36.17 10.22
C GLU A 31 -8.70 -36.62 11.55
N GLN A 32 -7.85 -36.85 12.56
CA GLN A 32 -8.29 -37.22 13.91
C GLN A 32 -9.15 -36.12 14.56
N PHE A 33 -8.79 -34.85 14.38
CA PHE A 33 -9.56 -33.72 14.90
C PHE A 33 -10.94 -33.62 14.23
N LEU A 34 -11.00 -33.79 12.91
CA LEU A 34 -12.26 -33.81 12.17
C LEU A 34 -13.14 -35.00 12.56
N GLY A 35 -12.55 -36.18 12.74
CA GLY A 35 -13.26 -37.40 13.18
C GLY A 35 -13.85 -37.27 14.59
N ARG A 36 -13.27 -36.44 15.46
CA ARG A 36 -13.80 -36.11 16.79
C ARG A 36 -14.89 -35.03 16.77
N GLY A 37 -15.32 -34.60 15.58
CA GLY A 37 -16.34 -33.56 15.41
C GLY A 37 -15.80 -32.12 15.44
N GLY A 38 -14.48 -31.95 15.39
CA GLY A 38 -13.85 -30.65 15.22
C GLY A 38 -14.20 -30.03 13.87
N LYS A 39 -14.22 -28.69 13.81
CA LYS A 39 -14.46 -27.93 12.58
C LYS A 39 -13.26 -27.05 12.28
N ILE A 40 -12.81 -27.05 11.04
CA ILE A 40 -11.66 -26.25 10.57
C ILE A 40 -12.17 -25.20 9.60
N GLN A 41 -11.81 -23.94 9.84
CA GLN A 41 -12.05 -22.84 8.91
C GLN A 41 -10.78 -22.57 8.13
N LYS A 42 -10.84 -22.68 6.79
CA LYS A 42 -9.71 -22.32 5.92
C LYS A 42 -9.72 -20.80 5.73
N ILE A 43 -8.72 -20.12 6.30
CA ILE A 43 -8.54 -18.66 6.21
C ILE A 43 -7.29 -18.39 5.36
N GLY A 44 -7.39 -17.48 4.39
CA GLY A 44 -6.27 -17.02 3.57
C GLY A 44 -6.33 -17.43 2.10
N HIS A 45 -5.46 -16.82 1.28
CA HIS A 45 -5.30 -17.13 -0.14
C HIS A 45 -4.04 -17.98 -0.33
N GLN A 46 -4.17 -19.08 -1.08
CA GLN A 46 -3.03 -19.92 -1.45
C GLN A 46 -2.22 -19.20 -2.54
N MET A 47 -0.92 -19.00 -2.29
CA MET A 47 -0.02 -18.49 -3.32
C MET A 47 0.05 -19.49 -4.47
N SER A 48 -0.08 -19.03 -5.72
CA SER A 48 0.02 -19.90 -6.88
C SER A 48 1.40 -20.55 -6.94
N SER A 49 1.44 -21.87 -7.15
CA SER A 49 2.71 -22.60 -7.35
C SER A 49 3.34 -22.33 -8.71
N ALA A 50 2.55 -21.84 -9.68
CA ALA A 50 3.07 -21.41 -10.97
C ALA A 50 3.87 -20.12 -10.80
N PRO A 51 5.09 -20.02 -11.37
CA PRO A 51 5.82 -18.77 -11.40
C PRO A 51 4.95 -17.73 -12.12
N ALA A 52 4.61 -16.64 -11.43
CA ALA A 52 3.89 -15.54 -12.05
C ALA A 52 4.79 -14.97 -13.15
N SER A 53 4.44 -15.23 -14.42
CA SER A 53 5.13 -14.62 -15.55
C SER A 53 4.95 -13.11 -15.45
N PHE A 54 6.00 -12.41 -15.02
CA PHE A 54 6.00 -10.95 -14.98
C PHE A 54 6.22 -10.44 -16.41
N THR A 55 5.15 -10.46 -17.21
CA THR A 55 5.17 -9.90 -18.56
C THR A 55 4.81 -8.42 -18.46
N ILE A 56 5.77 -7.54 -18.68
CA ILE A 56 5.53 -6.10 -18.78
C ILE A 56 4.79 -5.85 -20.09
N ASN A 57 3.49 -5.51 -20.01
CA ASN A 57 2.77 -5.01 -21.18
C ASN A 57 3.15 -3.53 -21.40
N PRO A 58 3.83 -3.17 -22.51
CA PRO A 58 4.29 -1.80 -22.75
C PRO A 58 3.14 -0.80 -22.93
N GLU A 59 1.96 -1.23 -23.36
CA GLU A 59 0.79 -0.36 -23.52
C GLU A 59 0.16 0.03 -22.17
N ARG A 60 0.26 -0.86 -21.18
CA ARG A 60 -0.34 -0.69 -19.84
C ARG A 60 0.65 -0.25 -18.77
N SER A 61 1.94 -0.45 -19.01
CA SER A 61 2.99 -0.07 -18.07
C SER A 61 3.12 1.46 -18.03
N PRO A 62 3.07 2.09 -16.84
CA PRO A 62 3.15 3.55 -16.71
C PRO A 62 4.47 4.13 -17.26
N VAL A 63 5.53 3.31 -17.33
CA VAL A 63 6.82 3.70 -17.88
C VAL A 63 6.75 3.95 -19.38
N TYR A 64 5.96 3.18 -20.13
CA TYR A 64 5.91 3.24 -21.61
C TYR A 64 4.60 3.79 -22.16
N ALA A 65 3.57 3.98 -21.33
CA ALA A 65 2.24 4.41 -21.75
C ALA A 65 2.23 5.70 -22.59
N HIS A 66 3.16 6.63 -22.33
CA HIS A 66 3.28 7.89 -23.07
C HIS A 66 3.72 7.72 -24.52
N LEU A 67 4.34 6.60 -24.90
CA LEU A 67 4.74 6.30 -26.28
C LEU A 67 3.54 5.90 -27.16
N PHE A 68 2.44 5.48 -26.54
CA PHE A 68 1.22 5.02 -27.23
C PHE A 68 0.06 6.02 -27.12
N ALA A 69 0.26 7.14 -26.42
CA ALA A 69 -0.73 8.21 -26.36
C ALA A 69 -0.82 8.90 -27.73
N PRO A 70 -2.02 9.09 -28.29
CA PRO A 70 -2.17 9.87 -29.53
C PRO A 70 -1.68 11.29 -29.27
N VAL A 71 -0.71 11.75 -30.05
CA VAL A 71 -0.27 13.14 -30.04
C VAL A 71 -1.43 13.98 -30.57
N ALA A 72 -2.17 14.60 -29.65
CA ALA A 72 -3.08 15.68 -30.00
C ALA A 72 -2.21 16.79 -30.58
N VAL A 73 -2.29 16.98 -31.90
CA VAL A 73 -1.70 18.13 -32.58
C VAL A 73 -2.57 19.33 -32.21
N ASP A 74 -2.34 19.89 -31.04
CA ASP A 74 -2.90 21.19 -30.67
C ASP A 74 -2.19 22.25 -31.52
N MET A 75 -2.94 22.80 -32.47
CA MET A 75 -2.54 24.00 -33.18
C MET A 75 -2.33 25.14 -32.16
N PRO A 76 -1.26 25.95 -32.29
CA PRO A 76 -0.93 26.96 -31.29
C PRO A 76 -1.98 28.06 -31.27
N SER A 77 -2.77 28.11 -30.20
CA SER A 77 -3.53 29.30 -29.83
C SER A 77 -2.57 30.34 -29.26
N VAL A 78 -2.43 31.45 -29.98
CA VAL A 78 -1.73 32.65 -29.53
C VAL A 78 -2.54 33.28 -28.39
N ALA A 79 -2.05 33.17 -27.16
CA ALA A 79 -2.26 34.18 -26.12
C ALA A 79 -1.27 33.93 -24.97
N ALA A 80 -0.15 34.66 -24.99
CA ALA A 80 0.74 34.80 -23.85
C ALA A 80 0.22 35.93 -22.94
N VAL A 81 -0.14 35.59 -21.70
CA VAL A 81 -0.09 36.49 -20.54
C VAL A 81 0.36 35.66 -19.34
N PRO A 82 1.42 36.04 -18.61
CA PRO A 82 1.91 35.27 -17.46
C PRO A 82 1.13 35.70 -16.22
N ALA A 83 0.34 34.80 -15.65
CA ALA A 83 -0.23 34.97 -14.31
C ALA A 83 0.07 33.71 -13.50
N GLU A 84 1.01 33.86 -12.58
CA GLU A 84 1.24 32.97 -11.46
C GLU A 84 -0.09 32.79 -10.70
N THR A 85 -0.71 31.62 -10.79
CA THR A 85 -1.64 31.13 -9.76
C THR A 85 -1.61 29.62 -9.79
N GLU A 86 -0.92 29.04 -8.82
CA GLU A 86 -0.97 27.61 -8.55
C GLU A 86 -2.40 27.20 -8.22
N GLU A 87 -3.07 26.59 -9.21
CA GLU A 87 -4.30 25.85 -9.00
C GLU A 87 -3.97 24.51 -8.35
N SER A 88 -3.80 24.52 -7.03
CA SER A 88 -4.06 23.35 -6.22
C SER A 88 -5.45 22.81 -6.60
N PRO A 89 -5.64 21.53 -6.97
CA PRO A 89 -6.92 21.02 -7.45
C PRO A 89 -8.03 21.34 -6.43
N PRO A 90 -9.27 21.63 -6.86
CA PRO A 90 -10.32 22.20 -6.00
C PRO A 90 -10.61 21.38 -4.75
N ASP A 91 -10.31 20.09 -4.77
CA ASP A 91 -10.47 19.18 -3.64
C ASP A 91 -9.43 19.39 -2.53
N THR A 92 -8.21 19.81 -2.85
CA THR A 92 -7.17 20.09 -1.84
C THR A 92 -7.51 21.30 -0.98
N ARG A 93 -8.10 22.36 -1.56
CA ARG A 93 -8.56 23.53 -0.81
C ARG A 93 -9.69 23.19 0.16
N LYS A 94 -10.63 22.34 -0.25
CA LYS A 94 -11.71 21.83 0.60
C LYS A 94 -11.16 21.00 1.76
N HIS A 95 -10.20 20.12 1.47
CA HIS A 95 -9.54 19.30 2.49
C HIS A 95 -8.71 20.16 3.46
N ALA A 96 -8.02 21.19 2.98
CA ALA A 96 -7.30 22.14 3.83
C ALA A 96 -8.24 22.87 4.79
N ALA A 97 -9.41 23.33 4.32
CA ALA A 97 -10.40 23.98 5.18
C ALA A 97 -10.92 23.04 6.28
N LEU A 98 -11.21 21.77 5.95
CA LEU A 98 -11.65 20.75 6.92
C LEU A 98 -10.55 20.44 7.96
N ILE A 99 -9.31 20.28 7.50
CA ILE A 99 -8.15 20.01 8.36
C ILE A 99 -7.89 21.20 9.29
N MET A 100 -8.00 22.43 8.78
CA MET A 100 -7.83 23.66 9.55
C MET A 100 -8.89 23.77 10.66
N ALA A 101 -10.16 23.51 10.34
CA ALA A 101 -11.25 23.55 11.32
C ALA A 101 -11.03 22.52 12.44
N ASP A 102 -10.68 21.28 12.10
CA ASP A 102 -10.45 20.24 13.10
C ASP A 102 -9.14 20.42 13.89
N ALA A 103 -8.11 21.02 13.28
CA ALA A 103 -6.86 21.38 13.96
C ALA A 103 -7.07 22.50 14.99
N ALA A 104 -7.93 23.49 14.66
CA ALA A 104 -8.33 24.55 15.58
C ALA A 104 -9.12 24.00 16.79
N LEU A 105 -9.88 22.91 16.58
CA LEU A 105 -10.56 22.16 17.65
C LEU A 105 -9.60 21.28 18.49
N GLY A 106 -8.29 21.30 18.21
CA GLY A 106 -7.27 20.59 18.99
C GLY A 106 -7.09 19.11 18.65
N ASN A 107 -7.72 18.63 17.57
CA ASN A 107 -7.63 17.23 17.17
C ASN A 107 -6.25 16.89 16.59
N SER A 108 -5.78 15.67 16.83
CA SER A 108 -4.49 15.22 16.29
C SER A 108 -4.59 14.86 14.80
N PRO A 109 -3.49 14.95 14.03
CA PRO A 109 -3.48 14.62 12.60
C PRO A 109 -4.00 13.20 12.29
N LYS A 110 -3.75 12.25 13.19
CA LYS A 110 -4.19 10.86 13.08
C LYS A 110 -5.70 10.71 13.24
N TRP A 111 -6.32 11.51 14.11
CA TRP A 111 -7.76 11.52 14.30
C TRP A 111 -8.47 12.12 13.08
N ILE A 112 -7.97 13.24 12.58
CA ILE A 112 -8.51 13.95 11.40
C ILE A 112 -8.46 13.06 10.16
N ALA A 113 -7.35 12.33 9.98
CA ALA A 113 -7.20 11.36 8.91
C ALA A 113 -8.30 10.28 8.94
N ARG A 114 -8.61 9.73 10.12
CA ARG A 114 -9.67 8.72 10.28
C ARG A 114 -11.06 9.30 10.00
N LYS A 115 -11.34 10.52 10.46
CA LYS A 115 -12.65 11.17 10.29
C LYS A 115 -12.96 11.49 8.83
N HIS A 116 -11.98 11.99 8.08
CA HIS A 116 -12.17 12.42 6.68
C HIS A 116 -11.78 11.34 5.66
N HIS A 117 -11.57 10.10 6.10
CA HIS A 117 -11.14 8.97 5.24
C HIS A 117 -9.88 9.28 4.41
N MET A 118 -8.93 10.00 5.00
CA MET A 118 -7.65 10.36 4.41
C MET A 118 -6.51 9.59 5.06
N THR A 119 -5.35 9.56 4.40
CA THR A 119 -4.13 9.07 5.03
C THR A 119 -3.52 10.15 5.94
N GLU A 120 -2.91 9.74 7.06
CA GLU A 120 -2.23 10.68 7.96
C GLU A 120 -1.10 11.44 7.26
N LYS A 121 -0.40 10.77 6.33
CA LYS A 121 0.62 11.40 5.48
C LYS A 121 0.03 12.55 4.66
N TYR A 122 -1.14 12.36 4.06
CA TYR A 122 -1.81 13.39 3.27
C TYR A 122 -2.24 14.59 4.14
N VAL A 123 -2.83 14.34 5.31
CA VAL A 123 -3.20 15.41 6.25
C VAL A 123 -1.99 16.25 6.68
N ARG A 124 -0.86 15.60 6.97
CA ARG A 124 0.40 16.29 7.32
C ARG A 124 1.01 17.05 6.15
N GLN A 125 0.83 16.59 4.91
CA GLN A 125 1.30 17.28 3.72
C GLN A 125 0.48 18.56 3.50
N VAL A 126 -0.86 18.44 3.47
CA VAL A 126 -1.76 19.59 3.32
C VAL A 126 -1.54 20.61 4.45
N ALA A 127 -1.32 20.15 5.69
CA ALA A 127 -1.01 21.07 6.78
C ALA A 127 0.32 21.83 6.60
N ARG A 128 1.32 21.24 5.94
CA ARG A 128 2.56 21.96 5.58
C ARG A 128 2.32 22.96 4.47
N ASP A 129 1.61 22.54 3.43
CA ASP A 129 1.35 23.35 2.23
C ASP A 129 0.48 24.59 2.57
N TYR A 130 -0.44 24.46 3.53
CA TYR A 130 -1.34 25.54 3.96
C TYR A 130 -0.97 26.14 5.33
N HIS A 131 0.23 25.87 5.85
CA HIS A 131 0.72 26.41 7.13
C HIS A 131 -0.23 26.22 8.33
N ILE A 132 -0.91 25.07 8.41
CA ILE A 132 -1.83 24.73 9.50
C ILE A 132 -1.04 24.18 10.69
N THR A 133 -1.21 24.79 11.87
CA THR A 133 -0.55 24.36 13.12
C THR A 133 -1.41 23.40 13.91
N PHE A 134 -0.84 22.27 14.36
CA PHE A 134 -1.49 21.34 15.29
C PHE A 134 -0.99 21.52 16.71
N HIS A 135 -1.92 21.62 17.67
CA HIS A 135 -1.62 21.71 19.09
C HIS A 135 -1.18 20.35 19.69
N THR A 136 -1.69 19.24 19.14
CA THR A 136 -1.42 17.88 19.63
C THR A 136 -0.74 17.05 18.54
N GLN A 137 0.55 16.74 18.72
CA GLN A 137 1.33 15.90 17.81
C GLN A 137 1.55 14.50 18.41
N ARG A 138 0.53 13.64 18.41
CA ARG A 138 0.68 12.20 18.69
C ARG A 138 -0.48 11.37 18.14
#